data_AF-A0A9D2GJ07-F1
#
_entry.id   AF-A0A9D2GJ07-F1
#
_cell.length_a   1.000
_cell.length_b   1.000
_cell.length_c   1.000
_cell.angle_alpha   90.00
_cell.angle_beta   90.00
_cell.angle_gamma   90.00
#
_symmetry.space_group_name_H-M   'P 1'
#
loop_
_entity.id
_entity.type
_entity.pdbx_description
1 polymer ?
#
loop_
_entity_poly.entity_id
_entity_poly.type
_entity_poly.pdbx_seq_one_letter_code
_entity_poly.pdbx_strand_id
1 'polypeptide(L)' 'MENSKNGCGAKKIQGIKCEVTNCVYHAPEHGCNAGCITVGPGPCSACSDTNCSTFKAK' A
#
# COMPACT_ATOMS: atom_id res chain seq x y z
N MET A 1 -1.90 20.19 -20.53
CA MET A 1 -1.16 18.92 -20.65
C MET A 1 -1.10 18.32 -19.27
N GLU A 2 -2.02 17.42 -18.92
CA GLU A 2 -1.99 16.73 -17.62
C GLU A 2 -1.82 15.24 -17.92
N ASN A 3 -0.57 14.77 -17.76
CA ASN A 3 -0.14 13.43 -18.10
C ASN A 3 -0.34 12.53 -16.87
N SER A 4 -1.57 12.07 -16.66
CA SER A 4 -1.92 11.13 -15.60
C SER A 4 -1.39 9.73 -15.95
N LYS A 5 -0.12 9.48 -15.64
CA LYS A 5 0.44 8.12 -15.63
C LYS A 5 -0.09 7.34 -14.43
N ASN A 6 -1.34 6.92 -14.47
CA ASN A 6 -1.83 5.87 -13.58
C ASN A 6 -1.36 4.51 -14.12
N GLY A 7 -0.08 4.21 -13.91
CA GLY A 7 0.51 2.93 -14.25
C GLY A 7 0.87 2.17 -12.98
N CYS A 8 0.21 1.05 -12.73
CA CYS A 8 0.63 0.08 -11.74
C CYS A 8 1.93 -0.60 -12.23
N GLY A 9 3.05 0.10 -12.09
CA GLY A 9 4.36 -0.35 -12.50
C GLY A 9 5.01 -1.20 -11.40
N ALA A 10 5.71 -2.25 -11.80
CA ALA A 10 6.39 -3.22 -10.92
C ALA A 10 7.52 -2.65 -10.03
N LYS A 11 7.55 -1.34 -9.76
CA LYS A 11 8.54 -0.67 -8.93
C LYS A 11 7.96 -0.44 -7.53
N LYS A 12 8.76 -0.71 -6.50
CA LYS A 12 8.43 -0.41 -5.10
C LYS A 12 7.86 1.01 -4.97
N ILE A 13 6.74 1.15 -4.25
CA ILE A 13 6.16 2.45 -3.97
C ILE A 13 7.01 3.12 -2.90
N GLN A 14 7.58 4.29 -3.22
CA GLN A 14 8.30 5.10 -2.25
C GLN A 14 7.31 5.97 -1.46
N GLY A 15 7.59 6.19 -0.18
CA GLY A 15 6.76 7.04 0.70
C GLY A 15 5.52 6.37 1.30
N ILE A 16 5.15 5.16 0.88
CA ILE A 16 4.08 4.39 1.53
C ILE A 16 4.68 3.51 2.64
N LYS A 17 4.17 3.72 3.86
CA LYS A 17 4.46 2.87 5.01
C LYS A 17 3.40 1.79 5.16
N CYS A 18 3.83 0.54 5.30
CA CYS A 18 3.00 -0.60 5.65
C CYS A 18 3.25 -0.94 7.11
N GLU A 19 2.35 -0.56 8.00
CA GLU A 19 2.42 -0.88 9.44
C GLU A 19 2.07 -2.36 9.72
N VAL A 20 1.43 -3.02 8.75
CA VAL A 20 0.94 -4.39 8.90
C VAL A 20 2.09 -5.37 8.68
N THR A 21 2.76 -5.75 9.77
CA THR A 21 3.95 -6.64 9.73
C THR A 21 3.66 -8.03 9.15
N ASN A 22 2.40 -8.48 9.25
CA ASN A 22 1.91 -9.72 8.66
C ASN A 22 1.57 -9.61 7.16
N CYS A 23 1.69 -8.42 6.53
CA CYS A 23 1.42 -8.26 5.10
C CYS A 23 2.55 -8.85 4.25
N VAL A 24 2.27 -9.69 3.24
CA VAL A 24 3.29 -10.26 2.32
C VAL A 24 4.15 -9.19 1.64
N TYR A 25 3.60 -7.99 1.48
CA TYR A 25 4.28 -6.85 0.87
C TYR A 25 5.03 -5.98 1.88
N HIS A 26 4.99 -6.30 3.18
CA HIS A 26 5.74 -5.61 4.21
C HIS A 26 7.24 -5.87 4.04
N ALA A 27 7.97 -4.78 3.81
CA ALA A 27 9.42 -4.72 3.75
C ALA A 27 9.97 -4.13 5.06
N PRO A 28 11.28 -4.29 5.34
CA PRO A 28 11.94 -3.63 6.46
C PRO A 28 11.67 -2.12 6.48
N GLU A 29 11.79 -1.52 7.67
CA GLU A 29 11.55 -0.07 7.89
C GLU A 29 10.11 0.37 7.54
N HIS A 30 9.14 -0.53 7.72
CA HIS A 30 7.73 -0.31 7.39
C HIS A 30 7.50 -0.04 5.89
N GLY A 31 8.36 -0.53 4.98
CA GLY A 31 8.18 -0.32 3.55
C GLY A 31 7.04 -1.16 2.96
N CYS A 32 6.37 -0.67 1.91
CA CYS A 32 5.45 -1.48 1.10
C CYS A 32 6.08 -1.84 -0.27
N ASN A 33 6.18 -3.13 -0.58
CA ASN A 33 6.73 -3.63 -1.85
C ASN A 33 5.66 -4.10 -2.85
N ALA A 34 4.39 -3.77 -2.63
CA ALA A 34 3.27 -4.20 -3.49
C ALA A 34 3.33 -3.61 -4.91
N GLY A 35 4.19 -2.61 -5.15
CA GLY A 35 4.29 -1.86 -6.41
C GLY A 35 3.11 -0.93 -6.66
N CYS A 36 1.94 -1.30 -6.16
CA CYS A 36 0.70 -0.53 -6.19
C CYS A 36 -0.10 -0.82 -4.91
N ILE A 37 -0.80 0.18 -4.39
CA ILE A 37 -1.79 -0.02 -3.33
C ILE A 37 -3.16 0.38 -3.84
N THR A 38 -4.14 -0.45 -3.55
CA THR A 38 -5.56 -0.14 -3.67
C THR A 38 -6.07 0.09 -2.27
N VAL A 39 -6.57 1.30 -2.04
CA VAL A 39 -7.28 1.63 -0.80
C VAL A 39 -8.75 1.33 -1.04
N GLY A 40 -9.33 0.49 -0.21
CA GLY A 40 -10.72 0.10 -0.25
C GLY A 40 -11.64 1.27 0.15
N PRO A 41 -12.93 1.20 -0.21
CA PRO A 41 -13.90 2.27 0.00
C PRO A 41 -14.37 2.46 1.46
N GLY A 42 -13.61 2.01 2.46
CA GLY A 42 -13.97 2.13 3.88
C GLY A 42 -13.45 3.42 4.53
N PRO A 43 -14.10 3.94 5.59
CA PRO A 43 -13.52 4.97 6.42
C PRO A 43 -12.33 4.39 7.22
N CYS A 44 -11.16 5.03 7.17
CA CYS A 44 -10.07 4.82 8.14
C CYS A 44 -10.21 5.89 9.23
N SER A 45 -10.78 5.54 10.39
CA SER A 45 -10.96 6.49 11.50
C SER A 45 -9.76 6.53 12.47
N ALA A 46 -8.89 5.52 12.39
CA ALA A 46 -7.71 5.38 13.23
C ALA A 46 -6.52 4.88 12.39
N CYS A 47 -5.30 5.21 12.82
CA CYS A 47 -4.06 4.70 12.21
C CYS A 47 -3.93 3.18 12.25
N SER A 48 -4.65 2.52 13.17
CA SER A 48 -4.73 1.07 13.31
C SER A 48 -5.60 0.40 12.24
N ASP A 49 -6.43 1.16 11.53
CA ASP A 49 -7.41 0.65 10.58
C ASP A 49 -6.78 0.52 9.18
N THR A 50 -6.74 -0.70 8.63
CA THR A 50 -6.13 -0.96 7.31
C THR A 50 -7.18 -1.11 6.22
N ASN A 51 -7.44 -0.04 5.47
CA ASN A 51 -8.21 -0.13 4.22
C ASN A 51 -7.35 -0.53 3.01
N CYS A 52 -6.17 -1.10 3.20
CA CYS A 52 -5.37 -1.60 2.08
C CYS A 52 -6.04 -2.87 1.50
N SER A 53 -6.81 -2.74 0.42
CA SER A 53 -7.38 -3.90 -0.31
C SER A 53 -6.30 -4.74 -0.99
N THR A 54 -5.10 -4.19 -1.18
CA THR A 54 -3.93 -4.95 -1.64
C THR A 54 -3.31 -5.78 -0.51
N PHE A 55 -3.78 -5.67 0.74
CA PHE A 55 -3.29 -6.50 1.83
C PHE A 55 -3.48 -7.98 1.51
N LYS A 56 -2.41 -8.75 1.71
CA LYS A 56 -2.45 -10.21 1.78
C LYS A 56 -1.64 -10.65 2.99
N ALA A 57 -2.22 -11.55 3.79
CA ALA A 57 -1.55 -12.14 4.94
C ALA A 57 -0.43 -13.10 4.48
N LYS A 58 0.66 -13.14 5.26
CA LYS A 58 1.77 -14.09 5.09
C LYS A 58 1.39 -15.50 5.50
#